data_AF-A0A855X4C9-F1
#
_entry.id   AF-A0A855X4C9-F1
#
_cell.length_a   1.000
_cell.length_b   1.000
_cell.length_c   1.000
_cell.angle_alpha   90.00
_cell.angle_beta   90.00
_cell.angle_gamma   90.00
#
_symmetry.space_group_name_H-M   'P 1'
#
loop_
_entity.id
_entity.type
_entity.pdbx_description
1 polymer ?
#
loop_
_entity_poly.entity_id
_entity_poly.type
_entity_poly.pdbx_seq_one_letter_code
_entity_poly.pdbx_strand_id
1 'polypeptide(L)'
;MSTTKSRAQRKNSVGNPGRILTRLESLRLRFDTASAAEKLRLLRCLHRTAIPSAERLQTCHELLCFLRAYPDNRRILNIVERELRLFGGRVQALIDSTKLTDTGITGTAVEHPFSLELVRLLLQYYRGALEIDWANSDEDDTGNLLGVLPLMVAWQENDIFDNDDNLTAQSFLRRARPKSLHSDLETLVTLLSSADLPPEIQRHLFEQAEIQTRWDLRDSPASRTLARTGSGPLFFQNEPLRPRSKDLRAEILTRPTPLRHLSGRDGLTAVRRINEVLAVRSRELFCVTHANPEEVYLVEPGRGVQIYLFGSKPEVRLPLEANFGAMLVRNGMPIGYGVGACLFDRVEIAINVFPTFRAGESPFIIEQFFKAFYHHFGSRVFVVRSRQMGDGDDEPILAGSFWFYYKLGFRAVRPQIRQLAEREYRRIVQNPSHRSSIAMLRRLSRSDVFFHIDPNQMDSPDELSVANLGYAVTDLIARRYRGDRTAVWYYSTRSLAQTLNLTNVPMWTDAERNGFMRLGPLVAALPALERWSREEKEALGRIIRAKGKPLERQFVLQCNRHPKLKLVLAKLAAKHKGEAGNS
;
A
#
# COMPACT_ATOMS: atom_id res chain seq x y z
N MET A 1 -54.47 38.81 2.05
CA MET A 1 -54.09 37.48 1.51
C MET A 1 -52.60 37.33 1.15
N SER A 2 -51.66 38.07 1.77
CA SER A 2 -50.23 38.06 1.38
C SER A 2 -49.27 37.42 2.39
N THR A 3 -49.76 36.82 3.47
CA THR A 3 -48.91 36.28 4.57
C THR A 3 -48.77 34.77 4.60
N THR A 4 -49.45 34.03 3.72
CA THR A 4 -49.46 32.55 3.72
C THR A 4 -48.45 31.91 2.75
N LYS A 5 -47.96 32.63 1.72
CA LYS A 5 -46.97 32.10 0.76
C LYS A 5 -45.54 32.07 1.30
N SER A 6 -45.15 32.95 2.25
CA SER A 6 -43.77 32.99 2.76
C SER A 6 -43.45 31.91 3.81
N ARG A 7 -44.47 31.34 4.48
CA ARG A 7 -44.32 30.24 5.45
C ARG A 7 -44.16 28.87 4.78
N ALA A 8 -44.75 28.68 3.59
CA ALA A 8 -44.63 27.45 2.81
C ALA A 8 -43.24 27.30 2.15
N GLN A 9 -42.66 28.40 1.66
CA GLN A 9 -41.28 28.39 1.12
C GLN A 9 -40.20 28.23 2.20
N ARG A 10 -40.47 28.64 3.46
CA ARG A 10 -39.54 28.40 4.58
C ARG A 10 -39.55 26.95 5.08
N LYS A 11 -40.67 26.22 4.99
CA LYS A 11 -40.75 24.80 5.43
C LYS A 11 -40.09 23.81 4.45
N ASN A 12 -40.00 24.11 3.16
CA ASN A 12 -39.25 23.29 2.20
C ASN A 12 -37.73 23.52 2.17
N SER A 13 -37.22 24.49 2.94
CA SER A 13 -35.79 24.84 2.93
C SER A 13 -34.91 23.92 3.78
N VAL A 14 -35.50 23.19 4.74
CA VAL A 14 -34.80 22.32 5.71
C VAL A 14 -34.70 20.86 5.23
N GLY A 15 -35.49 20.46 4.23
CA GLY A 15 -35.53 19.09 3.70
C GLY A 15 -34.73 18.84 2.43
N ASN A 16 -33.99 19.83 1.90
CA ASN A 16 -33.18 19.62 0.69
C ASN A 16 -31.85 18.92 1.07
N PRO A 17 -31.61 17.67 0.61
CA PRO A 17 -30.40 16.94 0.97
C PRO A 17 -29.11 17.66 0.53
N GLY A 18 -29.11 18.33 -0.62
CA GLY A 18 -27.94 19.06 -1.10
C GLY A 18 -27.52 20.21 -0.17
N ARG A 19 -28.49 20.94 0.40
CA ARG A 19 -28.20 22.01 1.37
C ARG A 19 -27.67 21.46 2.69
N ILE A 20 -28.23 20.34 3.16
CA ILE A 20 -27.75 19.66 4.38
C ILE A 20 -26.30 19.22 4.19
N LEU A 21 -25.99 18.54 3.09
CA LEU A 21 -24.64 18.04 2.79
C LEU A 21 -23.64 19.19 2.62
N THR A 22 -23.98 20.24 1.87
CA THR A 22 -23.12 21.42 1.70
C THR A 22 -22.80 22.08 3.04
N ARG A 23 -23.81 22.21 3.92
CA ARG A 23 -23.61 22.80 5.25
C ARG A 23 -22.75 21.89 6.12
N LEU A 24 -23.00 20.58 6.13
CA LEU A 24 -22.24 19.61 6.92
C LEU A 24 -20.76 19.58 6.48
N GLU A 25 -20.50 19.62 5.17
CA GLU A 25 -19.16 19.75 4.59
C GLU A 25 -18.45 21.03 5.07
N SER A 26 -19.11 22.19 5.07
CA SER A 26 -18.53 23.44 5.56
C SER A 26 -18.15 23.42 7.05
N LEU A 27 -18.79 22.53 7.83
CA LEU A 27 -18.58 22.38 9.27
C LEU A 27 -17.60 21.25 9.60
N ARG A 28 -17.23 20.37 8.66
CA ARG A 28 -16.53 19.11 8.96
C ARG A 28 -15.23 19.30 9.74
N LEU A 29 -14.50 20.40 9.49
CA LEU A 29 -13.23 20.74 10.14
C LEU A 29 -13.38 21.70 11.34
N ARG A 30 -14.60 22.03 11.76
CA ARG A 30 -14.87 22.91 12.91
C ARG A 30 -15.29 22.08 14.11
N PHE A 31 -14.59 22.22 15.24
CA PHE A 31 -14.73 21.34 16.41
C PHE A 31 -15.16 22.08 17.68
N ASP A 32 -15.63 23.31 17.56
CA ASP A 32 -16.21 24.08 18.66
C ASP A 32 -17.62 23.58 19.04
N THR A 33 -18.08 23.94 20.23
CA THR A 33 -19.37 23.48 20.78
C THR A 33 -20.57 23.86 19.90
N ALA A 34 -20.55 25.04 19.26
CA ALA A 34 -21.64 25.49 18.41
C ALA A 34 -21.69 24.67 17.11
N SER A 35 -20.54 24.48 16.46
CA SER A 35 -20.40 23.63 15.28
C SER A 35 -20.81 22.18 15.57
N ALA A 36 -20.43 21.61 16.72
CA ALA A 36 -20.83 20.26 17.12
C ALA A 36 -22.35 20.12 17.30
N ALA A 37 -23.01 21.12 17.90
CA ALA A 37 -24.46 21.16 18.03
C ALA A 37 -25.16 21.25 16.66
N GLU A 38 -24.62 22.06 15.74
CA GLU A 38 -25.15 22.19 14.39
C GLU A 38 -24.99 20.90 13.57
N LYS A 39 -23.80 20.26 13.60
CA LYS A 39 -23.57 18.94 13.00
C LYS A 39 -24.59 17.91 13.49
N LEU A 40 -24.84 17.87 14.80
CA LEU A 40 -25.81 16.94 15.39
C LEU A 40 -27.23 17.18 14.86
N ARG A 41 -27.64 18.45 14.71
CA ARG A 41 -28.93 18.82 14.10
C ARG A 41 -29.00 18.37 12.64
N LEU A 42 -27.96 18.64 11.85
CA LEU A 42 -27.90 18.27 10.43
C LEU A 42 -27.92 16.76 10.22
N LEU A 43 -27.20 15.98 11.03
CA LEU A 43 -27.21 14.52 10.97
C LEU A 43 -28.59 13.93 11.28
N ARG A 44 -29.34 14.52 12.24
CA ARG A 44 -30.73 14.11 12.52
C ARG A 44 -31.68 14.45 11.37
N CYS A 45 -31.47 15.57 10.69
CA CYS A 45 -32.22 15.89 9.47
C CYS A 45 -31.88 14.90 8.35
N LEU A 46 -30.60 14.61 8.14
CA LEU A 46 -30.09 13.67 7.15
C LEU A 46 -30.71 12.27 7.31
N HIS A 47 -30.84 11.77 8.55
CA HIS A 47 -31.50 10.50 8.86
C HIS A 47 -32.89 10.38 8.23
N ARG A 48 -33.66 11.47 8.21
CA ARG A 48 -35.05 11.51 7.72
C ARG A 48 -35.18 11.92 6.25
N THR A 49 -34.07 12.23 5.58
CA THR A 49 -34.07 12.78 4.22
C THR A 49 -33.68 11.71 3.22
N ALA A 50 -34.50 11.53 2.17
CA ALA A 50 -34.17 10.69 1.02
C ALA A 50 -33.11 11.36 0.14
N ILE A 51 -32.19 10.57 -0.41
CA ILE A 51 -31.09 11.04 -1.26
C ILE A 51 -31.10 10.20 -2.55
N PRO A 52 -31.93 10.54 -3.55
CA PRO A 52 -32.13 9.69 -4.73
C PRO A 52 -31.00 9.80 -5.78
N SER A 53 -29.94 10.58 -5.50
CA SER A 53 -28.83 10.81 -6.42
C SER A 53 -27.59 10.06 -5.93
N ALA A 54 -27.02 9.21 -6.78
CA ALA A 54 -25.81 8.45 -6.49
C ALA A 54 -24.64 9.36 -6.06
N GLU A 55 -24.37 10.44 -6.80
CA GLU A 55 -23.31 11.42 -6.49
C GLU A 55 -23.49 12.06 -5.10
N ARG A 56 -24.72 12.49 -4.78
CA ARG A 56 -25.03 13.06 -3.46
C ARG A 56 -24.95 12.01 -2.35
N LEU A 57 -25.33 10.77 -2.65
CA LEU A 57 -25.24 9.66 -1.71
C LEU A 57 -23.77 9.31 -1.43
N GLN A 58 -22.91 9.29 -2.45
CA GLN A 58 -21.46 9.14 -2.28
C GLN A 58 -20.89 10.29 -1.43
N THR A 59 -21.26 11.54 -1.71
CA THR A 59 -20.85 12.70 -0.89
C THR A 59 -21.28 12.54 0.58
N CYS A 60 -22.51 12.06 0.81
CA CYS A 60 -23.01 11.74 2.15
C CYS A 60 -22.15 10.65 2.82
N HIS A 61 -21.81 9.58 2.10
CA HIS A 61 -20.95 8.52 2.59
C HIS A 61 -19.56 9.03 3.00
N GLU A 62 -18.93 9.87 2.17
CA GLU A 62 -17.62 10.45 2.47
C GLU A 62 -17.65 11.30 3.75
N LEU A 63 -18.69 12.12 3.91
CA LEU A 63 -18.90 12.95 5.11
C LEU A 63 -19.08 12.10 6.37
N LEU A 64 -19.89 11.04 6.30
CA LEU A 64 -20.10 10.13 7.43
C LEU A 64 -18.80 9.39 7.79
N CYS A 65 -18.04 8.91 6.80
CA CYS A 65 -16.73 8.31 7.02
C CYS A 65 -15.76 9.30 7.70
N PHE A 66 -15.70 10.54 7.22
CA PHE A 66 -14.86 11.58 7.82
C PHE A 66 -15.24 11.87 9.28
N LEU A 67 -16.52 12.11 9.54
CA LEU A 67 -17.04 12.37 10.90
C LEU A 67 -16.88 11.15 11.82
N ARG A 68 -16.79 9.94 11.27
CA ARG A 68 -16.48 8.73 12.05
C ARG A 68 -15.01 8.67 12.46
N ALA A 69 -14.10 9.11 11.59
CA ALA A 69 -12.67 9.20 11.90
C ALA A 69 -12.39 10.35 12.87
N TYR A 70 -13.07 11.49 12.72
CA TYR A 70 -12.90 12.71 13.53
C TYR A 70 -14.20 13.15 14.23
N PRO A 71 -14.76 12.36 15.15
CA PRO A 71 -16.01 12.71 15.84
C PRO A 71 -15.75 13.78 16.91
N ASP A 72 -16.59 14.81 16.98
CA ASP A 72 -16.45 15.86 18.01
C ASP A 72 -16.71 15.31 19.42
N ASN A 73 -17.65 14.36 19.54
CA ASN A 73 -18.06 13.75 20.80
C ASN A 73 -18.81 12.42 20.56
N ARG A 74 -19.13 11.72 21.66
CA ARG A 74 -19.84 10.43 21.63
C ARG A 74 -21.22 10.51 20.95
N ARG A 75 -21.95 11.62 21.06
CA ARG A 75 -23.30 11.74 20.48
C ARG A 75 -23.25 11.78 18.96
N ILE A 76 -22.32 12.55 18.38
CA ILE A 76 -22.10 12.58 16.93
C ILE A 76 -21.66 11.20 16.45
N LEU A 77 -20.69 10.59 17.13
CA LEU A 77 -20.19 9.26 16.81
C LEU A 77 -21.32 8.23 16.72
N ASN A 78 -22.19 8.17 17.73
CA ASN A 78 -23.30 7.20 17.77
C ASN A 78 -24.28 7.38 16.60
N ILE A 79 -24.59 8.62 16.21
CA ILE A 79 -25.48 8.88 15.06
C ILE A 79 -24.79 8.49 13.76
N VAL A 80 -23.53 8.88 13.58
CA VAL A 80 -22.76 8.56 12.37
C VAL A 80 -22.63 7.05 12.19
N GLU A 81 -22.30 6.30 13.24
CA GLU A 81 -22.23 4.84 13.16
C GLU A 81 -23.58 4.20 12.86
N ARG A 82 -24.67 4.76 13.38
CA ARG A 82 -26.03 4.30 13.04
C ARG A 82 -26.34 4.56 11.57
N GLU A 83 -26.05 5.75 11.04
CA GLU A 83 -26.26 6.07 9.62
C GLU A 83 -25.44 5.16 8.70
N LEU A 84 -24.18 4.87 9.05
CA LEU A 84 -23.33 3.97 8.28
C LEU A 84 -23.85 2.52 8.30
N ARG A 85 -24.35 2.02 9.44
CA ARG A 85 -24.96 0.67 9.50
C ARG A 85 -26.22 0.54 8.64
N LEU A 86 -27.00 1.60 8.52
CA LEU A 86 -28.24 1.62 7.73
C LEU A 86 -28.01 2.03 6.27
N PHE A 87 -26.76 2.26 5.85
CA PHE A 87 -26.46 2.89 4.57
C PHE A 87 -26.84 2.03 3.37
N GLY A 88 -26.76 0.69 3.47
CA GLY A 88 -27.15 -0.22 2.40
C GLY A 88 -28.59 -0.04 1.93
N GLY A 89 -29.52 0.27 2.85
CA GLY A 89 -30.91 0.58 2.49
C GLY A 89 -31.05 1.86 1.65
N ARG A 90 -30.11 2.82 1.77
CA ARG A 90 -30.09 4.02 0.91
C ARG A 90 -29.59 3.69 -0.50
N VAL A 91 -28.64 2.76 -0.63
CA VAL A 91 -28.14 2.29 -1.92
C VAL A 91 -29.21 1.48 -2.65
N GLN A 92 -29.91 0.58 -1.96
CA GLN A 92 -31.04 -0.19 -2.52
C GLN A 92 -32.20 0.69 -3.01
N ALA A 93 -32.38 1.87 -2.42
CA ALA A 93 -33.41 2.81 -2.82
C ALA A 93 -33.04 3.66 -4.05
N LEU A 94 -31.81 3.53 -4.60
CA LEU A 94 -31.44 4.18 -5.85
C LEU A 94 -32.07 3.46 -7.05
N ILE A 95 -32.46 4.24 -8.05
CA ILE A 95 -32.92 3.70 -9.34
C ILE A 95 -31.77 2.98 -10.05
N ASP A 96 -30.57 3.55 -9.94
CA ASP A 96 -29.37 3.06 -10.59
C ASP A 96 -28.18 3.15 -9.62
N SER A 97 -27.81 2.00 -9.06
CA SER A 97 -26.68 1.84 -8.14
C SER A 97 -25.36 1.56 -8.87
N THR A 98 -25.37 1.31 -10.19
CA THR A 98 -24.15 1.03 -10.98
C THR A 98 -23.20 2.22 -11.01
N LYS A 99 -23.74 3.44 -10.87
CA LYS A 99 -22.96 4.67 -10.67
C LYS A 99 -22.11 4.68 -9.40
N LEU A 100 -22.30 3.70 -8.51
CA LEU A 100 -21.52 3.50 -7.30
C LEU A 100 -20.60 2.26 -7.37
N THR A 101 -20.47 1.59 -8.53
CA THR A 101 -19.44 0.58 -8.75
C THR A 101 -18.05 1.17 -8.45
N ASP A 102 -17.16 0.35 -7.88
CA ASP A 102 -15.80 0.72 -7.44
C ASP A 102 -15.72 1.78 -6.34
N THR A 103 -16.86 2.25 -5.84
CA THR A 103 -16.86 3.15 -4.69
C THR A 103 -16.57 2.43 -3.39
N GLY A 104 -16.65 1.10 -3.33
CA GLY A 104 -16.42 0.32 -2.11
C GLY A 104 -17.49 0.51 -1.02
N ILE A 105 -18.65 1.07 -1.36
CA ILE A 105 -19.78 1.31 -0.45
C ILE A 105 -20.55 -0.01 -0.25
N THR A 106 -21.13 -0.22 0.93
CA THR A 106 -22.02 -1.38 1.14
C THR A 106 -23.19 -1.38 0.14
N GLY A 107 -23.52 -2.54 -0.41
CA GLY A 107 -24.58 -2.72 -1.41
C GLY A 107 -24.16 -2.39 -2.85
N THR A 108 -22.87 -2.20 -3.11
CA THR A 108 -22.30 -2.00 -4.45
C THR A 108 -21.33 -3.12 -4.80
N ALA A 109 -20.80 -3.12 -6.03
CA ALA A 109 -19.74 -4.03 -6.45
C ALA A 109 -18.39 -3.31 -6.62
N VAL A 110 -17.33 -4.11 -6.65
CA VAL A 110 -15.97 -3.69 -7.04
C VAL A 110 -15.51 -4.62 -8.16
N GLU A 111 -15.00 -4.04 -9.23
CA GLU A 111 -14.54 -4.70 -10.44
C GLU A 111 -13.05 -4.39 -10.63
N HIS A 112 -12.21 -5.43 -10.66
CA HIS A 112 -10.76 -5.26 -10.82
C HIS A 112 -10.06 -6.57 -11.19
N PRO A 113 -8.98 -6.56 -11.99
CA PRO A 113 -8.13 -7.72 -12.19
C PRO A 113 -7.20 -7.92 -10.98
N PHE A 114 -7.75 -8.48 -9.90
CA PHE A 114 -6.97 -8.78 -8.69
C PHE A 114 -5.94 -9.90 -8.93
N SER A 115 -4.80 -9.86 -8.24
CA SER A 115 -3.83 -10.97 -8.29
C SER A 115 -4.42 -12.28 -7.76
N LEU A 116 -3.83 -13.41 -8.15
CA LEU A 116 -4.23 -14.73 -7.68
C LEU A 116 -4.23 -14.82 -6.14
N GLU A 117 -3.21 -14.28 -5.48
CA GLU A 117 -3.09 -14.32 -4.04
C GLU A 117 -4.16 -13.50 -3.33
N LEU A 118 -4.53 -12.34 -3.88
CA LEU A 118 -5.63 -11.56 -3.35
C LEU A 118 -6.98 -12.25 -3.58
N VAL A 119 -7.20 -12.83 -4.77
CA VAL A 119 -8.41 -13.61 -5.06
C VAL A 119 -8.55 -14.80 -4.10
N ARG A 120 -7.47 -15.56 -3.86
CA ARG A 120 -7.46 -16.65 -2.87
C ARG A 120 -7.83 -16.18 -1.47
N LEU A 121 -7.29 -15.03 -1.04
CA LEU A 121 -7.63 -14.43 0.25
C LEU A 121 -9.12 -14.04 0.30
N LEU A 122 -9.65 -13.38 -0.73
CA LEU A 122 -11.05 -12.95 -0.75
C LEU A 122 -12.01 -14.13 -0.80
N LEU A 123 -11.75 -15.16 -1.63
CA LEU A 123 -12.51 -16.40 -1.67
C LEU A 123 -12.50 -17.16 -0.34
N GLN A 124 -11.47 -17.00 0.49
CA GLN A 124 -11.47 -17.60 1.83
C GLN A 124 -12.56 -17.00 2.75
N TYR A 125 -12.83 -15.70 2.65
CA TYR A 125 -13.71 -14.99 3.60
C TYR A 125 -15.07 -14.59 3.02
N TYR A 126 -15.20 -14.52 1.69
CA TYR A 126 -16.36 -13.97 1.01
C TYR A 126 -16.88 -14.92 -0.09
N ARG A 127 -16.90 -16.23 0.20
CA ARG A 127 -17.44 -17.24 -0.74
C ARG A 127 -18.83 -16.87 -1.23
N GLY A 128 -19.06 -17.04 -2.54
CA GLY A 128 -20.30 -16.66 -3.22
C GLY A 128 -20.54 -15.15 -3.33
N ALA A 129 -19.55 -14.31 -3.00
CA ALA A 129 -19.57 -12.87 -3.28
C ALA A 129 -18.68 -12.48 -4.46
N LEU A 130 -17.82 -13.39 -4.92
CA LEU A 130 -16.87 -13.16 -6.01
C LEU A 130 -17.19 -14.02 -7.22
N GLU A 131 -17.10 -13.41 -8.39
CA GLU A 131 -17.30 -14.03 -9.70
C GLU A 131 -16.36 -13.40 -10.74
N ILE A 132 -16.16 -14.07 -11.88
CA ILE A 132 -15.57 -13.45 -13.06
C ILE A 132 -16.59 -12.47 -13.66
N ASP A 133 -16.15 -11.26 -14.02
CA ASP A 133 -17.03 -10.25 -14.60
C ASP A 133 -17.34 -10.51 -16.07
N TRP A 134 -18.00 -11.63 -16.35
CA TRP A 134 -18.34 -12.07 -17.70
C TRP A 134 -19.13 -11.05 -18.53
N ALA A 135 -19.83 -10.13 -17.88
CA ALA A 135 -20.63 -9.11 -18.57
C ALA A 135 -19.77 -8.00 -19.19
N ASN A 136 -18.58 -7.77 -18.63
CA ASN A 136 -17.66 -6.71 -19.03
C ASN A 136 -16.33 -7.24 -19.59
N SER A 137 -16.11 -8.55 -19.60
CA SER A 137 -14.97 -9.17 -20.31
C SER A 137 -15.16 -9.10 -21.82
N ASP A 138 -14.09 -8.75 -22.53
CA ASP A 138 -14.06 -8.78 -24.00
C ASP A 138 -13.62 -10.14 -24.56
N GLU A 139 -13.56 -10.24 -25.90
CA GLU A 139 -13.13 -11.45 -26.59
C GLU A 139 -11.66 -11.80 -26.30
N ASP A 140 -10.81 -10.80 -26.04
CA ASP A 140 -9.39 -10.99 -25.73
C ASP A 140 -9.21 -11.53 -24.30
N ASP A 141 -9.91 -10.97 -23.31
CA ASP A 141 -9.93 -11.43 -21.90
C ASP A 141 -10.38 -12.90 -21.82
N THR A 142 -11.45 -13.23 -22.54
CA THR A 142 -11.99 -14.59 -22.58
C THR A 142 -11.10 -15.55 -23.37
N GLY A 143 -10.39 -15.06 -24.40
CA GLY A 143 -9.38 -15.80 -25.16
C GLY A 143 -8.12 -16.12 -24.35
N ASN A 144 -7.61 -15.16 -23.57
CA ASN A 144 -6.45 -15.38 -22.69
C ASN A 144 -6.75 -16.49 -21.67
N LEU A 145 -7.96 -16.50 -21.11
CA LEU A 145 -8.39 -17.55 -20.20
C LEU A 145 -8.49 -18.93 -20.89
N LEU A 146 -9.01 -18.98 -22.12
CA LEU A 146 -9.00 -20.21 -22.92
C LEU A 146 -7.58 -20.71 -23.20
N GLY A 147 -6.61 -19.82 -23.40
CA GLY A 147 -5.21 -20.18 -23.64
C GLY A 147 -4.49 -20.83 -22.45
N VAL A 148 -4.95 -20.56 -21.22
CA VAL A 148 -4.33 -21.10 -20.00
C VAL A 148 -5.01 -22.36 -19.47
N LEU A 149 -6.32 -22.53 -19.73
CA LEU A 149 -7.10 -23.67 -19.23
C LEU A 149 -6.53 -25.06 -19.62
N PRO A 150 -6.01 -25.29 -20.84
CA PRO A 150 -5.38 -26.56 -21.23
C PRO A 150 -4.24 -27.04 -20.30
N LEU A 151 -3.58 -26.10 -19.61
CA LEU A 151 -2.49 -26.41 -18.68
C LEU A 151 -2.97 -26.91 -17.30
N MET A 152 -4.28 -26.89 -17.05
CA MET A 152 -4.87 -27.09 -15.71
C MET A 152 -5.90 -28.23 -15.66
N VAL A 153 -6.15 -28.87 -16.80
CA VAL A 153 -7.22 -29.87 -16.98
C VAL A 153 -6.64 -31.26 -17.25
N ALA A 154 -7.48 -32.29 -17.22
CA ALA A 154 -7.05 -33.64 -17.59
C ALA A 154 -6.69 -33.69 -19.09
N TRP A 155 -5.80 -34.61 -19.46
CA TRP A 155 -5.26 -34.67 -20.82
C TRP A 155 -6.35 -34.87 -21.90
N GLN A 156 -7.40 -35.63 -21.59
CA GLN A 156 -8.54 -35.84 -22.50
C GLN A 156 -9.46 -34.63 -22.61
N GLU A 157 -9.46 -33.72 -21.63
CA GLU A 157 -10.23 -32.48 -21.73
C GLU A 157 -9.63 -31.53 -22.77
N ASN A 158 -8.32 -31.66 -23.08
CA ASN A 158 -7.66 -30.88 -24.14
C ASN A 158 -8.30 -31.07 -25.51
N ASP A 159 -8.81 -32.27 -25.81
CA ASP A 159 -9.51 -32.55 -27.07
C ASP A 159 -10.71 -31.61 -27.28
N ILE A 160 -11.34 -31.12 -26.21
CA ILE A 160 -12.47 -30.18 -26.31
C ILE A 160 -11.98 -28.81 -26.81
N PHE A 161 -10.82 -28.35 -26.34
CA PHE A 161 -10.28 -27.04 -26.73
C PHE A 161 -9.82 -27.00 -28.19
N ASP A 162 -9.39 -28.14 -28.74
CA ASP A 162 -8.95 -28.25 -30.14
C ASP A 162 -10.07 -28.58 -31.13
N ASN A 163 -11.19 -29.17 -30.68
CA ASN A 163 -12.22 -29.72 -31.58
C ASN A 163 -13.64 -29.14 -31.40
N ASP A 164 -13.91 -28.32 -30.38
CA ASP A 164 -15.22 -27.66 -30.19
C ASP A 164 -15.14 -26.16 -30.49
N ASP A 165 -15.51 -25.78 -31.72
CA ASP A 165 -15.54 -24.39 -32.18
C ASP A 165 -16.50 -23.48 -31.39
N ASN A 166 -17.40 -24.05 -30.56
CA ASN A 166 -18.35 -23.29 -29.75
C ASN A 166 -17.94 -23.19 -28.27
N LEU A 167 -16.79 -23.75 -27.89
CA LEU A 167 -16.31 -23.69 -26.52
C LEU A 167 -15.95 -22.25 -26.13
N THR A 168 -16.37 -21.83 -24.94
CA THR A 168 -15.92 -20.58 -24.33
C THR A 168 -15.38 -20.89 -22.94
N ALA A 169 -14.49 -20.04 -22.41
CA ALA A 169 -13.98 -20.22 -21.05
C ALA A 169 -15.13 -20.26 -20.02
N GLN A 170 -16.16 -19.43 -20.22
CA GLN A 170 -17.34 -19.41 -19.36
C GLN A 170 -18.12 -20.73 -19.43
N SER A 171 -18.38 -21.25 -20.64
CA SER A 171 -19.14 -22.49 -20.80
C SER A 171 -18.36 -23.70 -20.25
N PHE A 172 -17.03 -23.71 -20.43
CA PHE A 172 -16.15 -24.70 -19.83
C PHE A 172 -16.18 -24.65 -18.30
N LEU A 173 -15.88 -23.51 -17.69
CA LEU A 173 -15.84 -23.37 -16.22
C LEU A 173 -17.19 -23.70 -15.58
N ARG A 174 -18.30 -23.30 -16.21
CA ARG A 174 -19.64 -23.65 -15.73
C ARG A 174 -19.90 -25.15 -15.77
N ARG A 175 -19.40 -25.85 -16.78
CA ARG A 175 -19.50 -27.31 -16.90
C ARG A 175 -18.56 -28.03 -15.93
N ALA A 176 -17.35 -27.53 -15.74
CA ALA A 176 -16.34 -28.09 -14.84
C ALA A 176 -16.65 -27.85 -13.35
N ARG A 177 -17.53 -26.90 -13.03
CA ARG A 177 -17.86 -26.50 -11.66
C ARG A 177 -18.48 -27.63 -10.83
N PRO A 178 -17.79 -28.09 -9.76
CA PRO A 178 -18.38 -29.00 -8.79
C PRO A 178 -19.54 -28.33 -8.04
N LYS A 179 -20.53 -29.14 -7.61
CA LYS A 179 -21.69 -28.66 -6.83
C LYS A 179 -21.31 -27.97 -5.51
N SER A 180 -20.10 -28.21 -5.00
CA SER A 180 -19.59 -27.61 -3.75
C SER A 180 -19.04 -26.20 -3.93
N LEU A 181 -18.81 -25.74 -5.18
CA LEU A 181 -18.28 -24.40 -5.47
C LEU A 181 -19.41 -23.44 -5.86
N HIS A 182 -19.20 -22.16 -5.60
CA HIS A 182 -20.23 -21.14 -5.75
C HIS A 182 -20.13 -20.36 -7.08
N SER A 183 -18.94 -20.23 -7.66
CA SER A 183 -18.69 -19.36 -8.83
C SER A 183 -17.72 -19.97 -9.85
N ASP A 184 -17.71 -19.41 -11.05
CA ASP A 184 -16.73 -19.78 -12.09
C ASP A 184 -15.31 -19.36 -11.65
N LEU A 185 -15.17 -18.21 -10.98
CA LEU A 185 -13.90 -17.79 -10.39
C LEU A 185 -13.35 -18.81 -9.38
N GLU A 186 -14.19 -19.30 -8.47
CA GLU A 186 -13.77 -20.31 -7.48
C GLU A 186 -13.38 -21.63 -8.16
N THR A 187 -14.05 -21.97 -9.26
CA THR A 187 -13.73 -23.16 -10.08
C THR A 187 -12.36 -23.01 -10.73
N LEU A 188 -12.09 -21.87 -11.37
CA LEU A 188 -10.79 -21.58 -11.99
C LEU A 188 -9.64 -21.64 -10.97
N VAL A 189 -9.80 -20.99 -9.81
CA VAL A 189 -8.77 -21.00 -8.75
C VAL A 189 -8.54 -22.42 -8.21
N THR A 190 -9.59 -23.25 -8.18
CA THR A 190 -9.48 -24.66 -7.75
C THR A 190 -8.74 -25.50 -8.78
N LEU A 191 -9.04 -25.36 -10.07
CA LEU A 191 -8.31 -26.03 -11.16
C LEU A 191 -6.82 -25.66 -11.12
N LEU A 192 -6.52 -24.36 -11.06
CA LEU A 192 -5.15 -23.85 -10.98
C LEU A 192 -4.39 -24.36 -9.76
N SER A 193 -5.04 -24.45 -8.61
CA SER A 193 -4.42 -24.95 -7.37
C SER A 193 -4.24 -26.46 -7.36
N SER A 194 -4.98 -27.18 -8.21
CA SER A 194 -4.88 -28.63 -8.38
C SER A 194 -3.91 -29.03 -9.49
N ALA A 195 -3.54 -28.10 -10.36
CA ALA A 195 -2.51 -28.30 -11.38
C ALA A 195 -1.14 -28.51 -10.72
N ASP A 196 -0.36 -29.47 -11.22
CA ASP A 196 1.02 -29.76 -10.77
C ASP A 196 2.00 -28.71 -11.32
N LEU A 197 1.75 -27.45 -10.97
CA LEU A 197 2.49 -26.28 -11.43
C LEU A 197 3.12 -25.56 -10.23
N PRO A 198 4.38 -25.07 -10.36
CA PRO A 198 4.99 -24.23 -9.32
C PRO A 198 4.12 -22.99 -9.01
N PRO A 199 4.04 -22.53 -7.75
CA PRO A 199 3.19 -21.38 -7.37
C PRO A 199 3.48 -20.10 -8.18
N GLU A 200 4.74 -19.87 -8.56
CA GLU A 200 5.13 -18.74 -9.40
C GLU A 200 4.54 -18.82 -10.80
N ILE A 201 4.46 -20.02 -11.37
CA ILE A 201 3.84 -20.26 -12.68
C ILE A 201 2.32 -20.13 -12.58
N GLN A 202 1.71 -20.66 -11.51
CA GLN A 202 0.26 -20.50 -11.30
C GLN A 202 -0.14 -19.02 -11.27
N ARG A 203 0.58 -18.21 -10.49
CA ARG A 203 0.38 -16.77 -10.42
C ARG A 203 0.57 -16.10 -11.78
N HIS A 204 1.66 -16.43 -12.48
CA HIS A 204 1.93 -15.86 -13.80
C HIS A 204 0.79 -16.15 -14.79
N LEU A 205 0.33 -17.41 -14.88
CA LEU A 205 -0.78 -17.78 -15.76
C LEU A 205 -2.07 -17.03 -15.41
N PHE A 206 -2.40 -16.92 -14.11
CA PHE A 206 -3.59 -16.19 -13.68
C PHE A 206 -3.51 -14.69 -13.98
N GLU A 207 -2.36 -14.06 -13.73
CA GLU A 207 -2.15 -12.63 -13.99
C GLU A 207 -2.13 -12.32 -15.50
N GLN A 208 -1.55 -13.20 -16.32
CA GLN A 208 -1.58 -13.07 -17.79
C GLN A 208 -2.97 -13.29 -18.39
N ALA A 209 -3.85 -14.00 -17.70
CA ALA A 209 -5.25 -14.13 -18.11
C ALA A 209 -6.07 -12.85 -17.90
N GLU A 210 -5.51 -11.84 -17.20
CA GLU A 210 -6.12 -10.51 -16.96
C GLU A 210 -7.57 -10.54 -16.47
N ILE A 211 -7.92 -11.59 -15.71
CA ILE A 211 -9.30 -11.92 -15.33
C ILE A 211 -9.94 -10.79 -14.51
N GLN A 212 -10.94 -10.14 -15.10
CA GLN A 212 -11.77 -9.16 -14.39
C GLN A 212 -12.56 -9.85 -13.28
N THR A 213 -12.23 -9.54 -12.03
CA THR A 213 -12.93 -10.09 -10.86
C THR A 213 -13.98 -9.10 -10.38
N ARG A 214 -15.22 -9.57 -10.24
CA ARG A 214 -16.32 -8.82 -9.64
C ARG A 214 -16.57 -9.29 -8.21
N TRP A 215 -16.48 -8.37 -7.25
CA TRP A 215 -16.81 -8.60 -5.84
C TRP A 215 -18.07 -7.82 -5.45
N ASP A 216 -19.18 -8.53 -5.22
CA ASP A 216 -20.42 -7.94 -4.70
C ASP A 216 -20.31 -7.75 -3.18
N LEU A 217 -20.25 -6.48 -2.76
CA LEU A 217 -20.03 -6.14 -1.37
C LEU A 217 -21.24 -6.39 -0.50
N ARG A 218 -22.49 -6.41 -1.01
CA ARG A 218 -23.69 -6.65 -0.18
C ARG A 218 -23.60 -5.90 1.18
N ASP A 219 -23.74 -6.58 2.31
CA ASP A 219 -23.53 -6.07 3.67
C ASP A 219 -22.14 -6.38 4.26
N SER A 220 -21.15 -6.61 3.39
CA SER A 220 -19.80 -7.06 3.75
C SER A 220 -19.13 -6.15 4.78
N PRO A 221 -18.53 -6.73 5.83
CA PRO A 221 -17.72 -5.99 6.80
C PRO A 221 -16.43 -5.40 6.19
N ALA A 222 -16.04 -5.79 4.97
CA ALA A 222 -14.91 -5.19 4.26
C ALA A 222 -15.26 -3.85 3.58
N SER A 223 -16.55 -3.57 3.34
CA SER A 223 -16.97 -2.32 2.69
C SER A 223 -16.42 -1.10 3.43
N ARG A 224 -16.11 -0.02 2.70
CA ARG A 224 -15.64 1.25 3.30
C ARG A 224 -16.60 1.78 4.35
N THR A 225 -17.88 1.46 4.21
CA THR A 225 -18.95 1.83 5.13
C THR A 225 -18.80 1.14 6.50
N LEU A 226 -18.54 -0.17 6.50
CA LEU A 226 -18.60 -1.01 7.70
C LEU A 226 -17.23 -1.42 8.24
N ALA A 227 -16.17 -1.33 7.43
CA ALA A 227 -14.82 -1.76 7.80
C ALA A 227 -14.28 -1.00 9.01
N ARG A 228 -13.90 -1.73 10.05
CA ARG A 228 -13.22 -1.22 11.23
C ARG A 228 -12.02 -2.08 11.56
N THR A 229 -10.97 -1.44 12.09
CA THR A 229 -9.69 -2.08 12.42
C THR A 229 -9.20 -1.60 13.77
N GLY A 230 -8.64 -2.50 14.56
CA GLY A 230 -8.04 -2.16 15.85
C GLY A 230 -9.05 -1.94 16.98
N SER A 231 -8.56 -2.12 18.21
CA SER A 231 -9.28 -1.87 19.46
C SER A 231 -8.45 -0.88 20.28
N GLY A 232 -8.68 0.41 20.03
CA GLY A 232 -7.98 1.50 20.74
C GLY A 232 -8.98 2.47 21.39
N PRO A 233 -8.54 3.25 22.39
CA PRO A 233 -9.36 4.30 22.96
C PRO A 233 -9.72 5.32 21.87
N LEU A 234 -10.99 5.70 21.82
CA LEU A 234 -11.47 6.71 20.90
C LEU A 234 -10.93 8.09 21.30
N PHE A 235 -10.44 8.83 20.32
CA PHE A 235 -10.11 10.24 20.48
C PHE A 235 -11.21 11.10 19.87
N PHE A 236 -11.88 11.88 20.72
CA PHE A 236 -12.85 12.87 20.28
C PHE A 236 -12.14 14.17 19.90
N GLN A 237 -12.45 14.68 18.72
CA GLN A 237 -11.84 15.90 18.18
C GLN A 237 -12.55 17.12 18.78
N ASN A 238 -12.04 17.62 19.90
CA ASN A 238 -12.52 18.83 20.59
C ASN A 238 -11.52 20.00 20.52
N GLU A 239 -10.44 19.80 19.78
CA GLU A 239 -9.39 20.79 19.48
C GLU A 239 -9.27 20.98 17.96
N PRO A 240 -8.60 22.03 17.48
CA PRO A 240 -8.18 22.10 16.08
C PRO A 240 -7.35 20.88 15.66
N LEU A 241 -7.39 20.55 14.37
CA LEU A 241 -6.55 19.50 13.79
C LEU A 241 -5.08 19.88 13.92
N ARG A 242 -4.21 18.90 14.22
CA ARG A 242 -2.77 19.16 14.26
C ARG A 242 -2.22 19.49 12.88
N PRO A 243 -1.62 20.68 12.69
CA PRO A 243 -0.89 20.99 11.48
C PRO A 243 0.44 20.20 11.44
N ARG A 244 1.14 20.28 10.31
CA ARG A 244 2.53 19.80 10.23
C ARG A 244 3.42 20.49 11.28
N SER A 245 4.44 19.79 11.71
CA SER A 245 5.54 20.38 12.48
C SER A 245 6.23 21.51 11.70
N LYS A 246 6.79 22.47 12.44
CA LYS A 246 7.65 23.53 11.85
C LYS A 246 8.99 22.96 11.41
N ASP A 247 9.49 21.98 12.14
CA ASP A 247 10.73 21.26 11.87
C ASP A 247 10.49 19.74 12.05
N LEU A 248 10.47 19.03 10.91
CA LEU A 248 10.32 17.58 10.87
C LEU A 248 11.42 16.87 11.66
N ARG A 249 12.66 17.39 11.63
CA ARG A 249 13.80 16.78 12.31
C ARG A 249 13.58 16.77 13.81
N ALA A 250 13.20 17.92 14.37
CA ALA A 250 12.87 18.04 15.78
C ALA A 250 11.75 17.07 16.19
N GLU A 251 10.70 16.94 15.37
CA GLU A 251 9.60 16.00 15.62
C GLU A 251 10.07 14.54 15.61
N ILE A 252 10.84 14.12 14.61
CA ILE A 252 11.38 12.75 14.52
C ILE A 252 12.27 12.42 15.74
N LEU A 253 13.11 13.37 16.18
CA LEU A 253 14.04 13.18 17.28
C LEU A 253 13.39 13.15 18.66
N THR A 254 12.10 13.50 18.78
CA THR A 254 11.36 13.32 20.03
C THR A 254 11.28 11.84 20.44
N ARG A 255 10.97 11.58 21.72
CA ARG A 255 10.91 10.22 22.30
C ARG A 255 10.12 9.25 21.41
N PRO A 256 10.62 8.03 21.14
CA PRO A 256 9.94 7.06 20.30
C PRO A 256 8.56 6.69 20.87
N THR A 257 7.59 6.57 19.97
CA THR A 257 6.36 5.84 20.27
C THR A 257 6.69 4.35 20.30
N PRO A 258 6.28 3.59 21.34
CA PRO A 258 6.58 2.16 21.42
C PRO A 258 6.12 1.39 20.18
N LEU A 259 6.96 0.46 19.72
CA LEU A 259 6.62 -0.50 18.67
C LEU A 259 6.17 -1.80 19.33
N ARG A 260 4.91 -2.16 19.12
CA ARG A 260 4.37 -3.43 19.61
C ARG A 260 4.37 -4.45 18.49
N HIS A 261 5.05 -5.58 18.69
CA HIS A 261 4.93 -6.75 17.82
C HIS A 261 3.61 -7.48 18.15
N LEU A 262 2.80 -7.74 17.14
CA LEU A 262 1.52 -8.44 17.29
C LEU A 262 1.72 -9.95 17.34
N SER A 263 0.79 -10.65 17.98
CA SER A 263 0.72 -12.12 17.90
C SER A 263 0.41 -12.56 16.46
N GLY A 264 0.78 -13.78 16.07
CA GLY A 264 0.45 -14.31 14.73
C GLY A 264 -1.05 -14.26 14.40
N ARG A 265 -1.92 -14.47 15.40
CA ARG A 265 -3.38 -14.36 15.24
C ARG A 265 -3.85 -12.93 14.95
N ASP A 266 -3.33 -11.96 15.71
CA ASP A 266 -3.66 -10.55 15.50
C ASP A 266 -3.04 -10.02 14.21
N GLY A 267 -1.84 -10.48 13.88
CA GLY A 267 -1.15 -10.20 12.63
C GLY A 267 -1.91 -10.74 11.42
N LEU A 268 -2.41 -11.98 11.48
CA LEU A 268 -3.26 -12.57 10.43
C LEU A 268 -4.52 -11.73 10.22
N THR A 269 -5.15 -11.30 11.31
CA THR A 269 -6.31 -10.41 11.26
C THR A 269 -5.96 -9.08 10.59
N ALA A 270 -4.83 -8.47 10.96
CA ALA A 270 -4.38 -7.21 10.38
C ALA A 270 -4.04 -7.34 8.89
N VAL A 271 -3.36 -8.43 8.47
CA VAL A 271 -3.05 -8.74 7.07
C VAL A 271 -4.32 -8.87 6.24
N ARG A 272 -5.33 -9.60 6.73
CA ARG A 272 -6.64 -9.66 6.07
C ARG A 272 -7.24 -8.26 5.92
N ARG A 273 -7.25 -7.46 7.00
CA ARG A 273 -7.89 -6.13 7.00
C ARG A 273 -7.25 -5.17 6.00
N ILE A 274 -5.93 -5.12 5.89
CA ILE A 274 -5.29 -4.21 4.93
C ILE A 274 -5.56 -4.65 3.48
N ASN A 275 -5.58 -5.95 3.20
CA ASN A 275 -5.95 -6.45 1.87
C ASN A 275 -7.41 -6.12 1.52
N GLU A 276 -8.35 -6.31 2.45
CA GLU A 276 -9.74 -5.86 2.27
C GLU A 276 -9.84 -4.36 2.00
N VAL A 277 -9.13 -3.54 2.78
CA VAL A 277 -9.14 -2.07 2.66
C VAL A 277 -8.65 -1.59 1.30
N LEU A 278 -7.62 -2.23 0.74
CA LEU A 278 -7.11 -1.90 -0.57
C LEU A 278 -8.00 -2.47 -1.68
N ALA A 279 -8.43 -3.72 -1.56
CA ALA A 279 -9.27 -4.40 -2.55
C ALA A 279 -10.58 -3.65 -2.82
N VAL A 280 -11.28 -3.19 -1.78
CA VAL A 280 -12.54 -2.40 -1.96
C VAL A 280 -12.33 -1.02 -2.59
N ARG A 281 -11.10 -0.67 -2.94
CA ARG A 281 -10.70 0.57 -3.63
C ARG A 281 -9.96 0.27 -4.92
N SER A 282 -10.07 -0.96 -5.44
CA SER A 282 -9.40 -1.43 -6.66
C SER A 282 -7.89 -1.16 -6.60
N ARG A 283 -7.30 -1.45 -5.44
CA ARG A 283 -5.87 -1.28 -5.18
C ARG A 283 -5.30 -2.56 -4.59
N GLU A 284 -4.05 -2.80 -4.94
CA GLU A 284 -3.26 -3.89 -4.39
C GLU A 284 -1.80 -3.42 -4.23
N LEU A 285 -1.10 -4.01 -3.25
CA LEU A 285 0.33 -3.80 -3.08
C LEU A 285 0.99 -5.14 -2.82
N PHE A 286 1.98 -5.50 -3.64
CA PHE A 286 2.69 -6.78 -3.55
C PHE A 286 3.17 -7.13 -2.12
N CYS A 287 3.81 -6.17 -1.44
CA CYS A 287 4.31 -6.38 -0.06
C CYS A 287 3.21 -6.60 0.99
N VAL A 288 1.97 -6.21 0.70
CA VAL A 288 0.79 -6.34 1.57
C VAL A 288 0.04 -7.63 1.26
N THR A 289 -0.17 -7.96 -0.01
CA THR A 289 -0.76 -9.24 -0.45
C THR A 289 0.07 -10.41 0.07
N HIS A 290 1.40 -10.26 0.06
CA HIS A 290 2.33 -11.23 0.61
C HIS A 290 2.87 -10.86 2.00
N ALA A 291 2.08 -10.12 2.80
CA ALA A 291 2.48 -9.81 4.17
C ALA A 291 2.60 -11.07 5.03
N ASN A 292 3.58 -11.08 5.93
CA ASN A 292 3.79 -12.12 6.93
C ASN A 292 2.94 -11.83 8.18
N PRO A 293 1.96 -12.68 8.53
CA PRO A 293 1.21 -12.56 9.78
C PRO A 293 2.09 -12.55 11.04
N GLU A 294 3.26 -13.19 11.00
CA GLU A 294 4.19 -13.24 12.12
C GLU A 294 5.09 -11.99 12.23
N GLU A 295 5.04 -11.08 11.25
CA GLU A 295 5.79 -9.82 11.27
C GLU A 295 4.85 -8.63 11.06
N VAL A 296 3.99 -8.40 12.04
CA VAL A 296 3.13 -7.22 12.09
C VAL A 296 3.45 -6.40 13.32
N TYR A 297 3.74 -5.12 13.12
CA TYR A 297 3.99 -4.16 14.18
C TYR A 297 2.90 -3.10 14.25
N LEU A 298 2.67 -2.58 15.44
CA LEU A 298 1.72 -1.51 15.69
C LEU A 298 2.41 -0.37 16.47
N VAL A 299 2.21 0.85 15.99
CA VAL A 299 2.62 2.10 16.64
C VAL A 299 1.35 2.93 16.92
N GLU A 300 1.22 3.43 18.14
CA GLU A 300 0.03 4.18 18.59
C GLU A 300 0.46 5.57 19.11
N PRO A 301 0.68 6.56 18.22
CA PRO A 301 1.22 7.87 18.59
C PRO A 301 0.24 8.78 19.34
N GLY A 302 -0.87 8.23 19.82
CA GLY A 302 -1.96 8.98 20.45
C GLY A 302 -2.93 9.56 19.43
N ARG A 303 -3.83 10.41 19.93
CA ARG A 303 -4.92 11.01 19.14
C ARG A 303 -5.70 9.97 18.33
N GLY A 304 -5.92 8.77 18.89
CA GLY A 304 -6.62 7.66 18.24
C GLY A 304 -6.05 7.28 16.86
N VAL A 305 -4.76 7.51 16.62
CA VAL A 305 -4.03 7.06 15.43
C VAL A 305 -3.37 5.72 15.74
N GLN A 306 -3.41 4.82 14.76
CA GLN A 306 -2.73 3.53 14.77
C GLN A 306 -2.03 3.35 13.42
N ILE A 307 -0.75 2.97 13.46
CA ILE A 307 0.07 2.69 12.27
C ILE A 307 0.48 1.24 12.36
N TYR A 308 -0.03 0.42 11.46
CA TYR A 308 0.40 -0.97 11.30
C TYR A 308 1.53 -1.02 10.26
N LEU A 309 2.55 -1.82 10.53
CA LEU A 309 3.66 -2.11 9.61
C LEU A 309 3.73 -3.62 9.39
N PHE A 310 3.84 -4.04 8.13
CA PHE A 310 3.75 -5.43 7.69
C PHE A 310 5.05 -5.84 6.99
N GLY A 311 5.82 -6.76 7.58
CA GLY A 311 6.93 -7.40 6.87
C GLY A 311 6.42 -8.37 5.81
N SER A 312 7.21 -8.62 4.76
CA SER A 312 6.86 -9.60 3.73
C SER A 312 7.22 -11.03 4.14
N LYS A 313 6.48 -12.02 3.63
CA LYS A 313 6.82 -13.44 3.82
C LYS A 313 8.19 -13.78 3.21
N PRO A 314 8.99 -14.68 3.82
CA PRO A 314 10.34 -14.99 3.35
C PRO A 314 10.44 -15.36 1.87
N GLU A 315 9.42 -16.04 1.33
CA GLU A 315 9.40 -16.60 -0.02
C GLU A 315 9.39 -15.52 -1.11
N VAL A 316 8.93 -14.30 -0.81
CA VAL A 316 8.77 -13.21 -1.79
C VAL A 316 9.73 -12.03 -1.58
N ARG A 317 10.62 -12.11 -0.59
CA ARG A 317 11.53 -11.00 -0.27
C ARG A 317 12.52 -10.76 -1.40
N LEU A 318 12.71 -9.47 -1.74
CA LEU A 318 13.80 -9.02 -2.58
C LEU A 318 15.14 -9.27 -1.88
N PRO A 319 16.26 -9.57 -2.57
CA PRO A 319 17.51 -9.92 -1.91
C PRO A 319 18.06 -8.81 -0.98
N LEU A 320 18.05 -7.56 -1.42
CA LEU A 320 18.69 -6.44 -0.71
C LEU A 320 17.72 -5.59 0.10
N GLU A 321 16.58 -5.25 -0.47
CA GLU A 321 15.59 -4.39 0.18
C GLU A 321 14.68 -5.20 1.08
N ALA A 322 14.31 -4.63 2.23
CA ALA A 322 13.27 -5.14 3.09
C ALA A 322 12.04 -4.23 2.98
N ASN A 323 10.94 -4.77 2.46
CA ASN A 323 9.73 -4.01 2.19
C ASN A 323 8.73 -4.15 3.35
N PHE A 324 8.32 -3.01 3.89
CA PHE A 324 7.29 -2.95 4.92
C PHE A 324 6.05 -2.25 4.38
N GLY A 325 4.97 -2.99 4.18
CA GLY A 325 3.65 -2.41 3.92
C GLY A 325 3.11 -1.70 5.15
N ALA A 326 2.14 -0.81 4.99
CA ALA A 326 1.54 -0.09 6.10
C ALA A 326 0.05 0.17 5.94
N MET A 327 -0.66 0.18 7.07
CA MET A 327 -2.05 0.62 7.18
C MET A 327 -2.14 1.74 8.21
N LEU A 328 -2.78 2.84 7.80
CA LEU A 328 -3.02 4.00 8.65
C LEU A 328 -4.47 3.95 9.12
N VAL A 329 -4.68 4.02 10.44
CA VAL A 329 -5.99 3.91 11.06
C VAL A 329 -6.22 5.09 12.01
N ARG A 330 -7.44 5.63 12.00
CA ARG A 330 -7.89 6.70 12.90
C ARG A 330 -9.23 6.34 13.55
N ASN A 331 -9.28 6.24 14.87
CA ASN A 331 -10.46 5.83 15.64
C ASN A 331 -11.10 4.53 15.12
N GLY A 332 -10.25 3.61 14.68
CA GLY A 332 -10.62 2.34 14.07
C GLY A 332 -11.07 2.41 12.60
N MET A 333 -11.07 3.58 11.97
CA MET A 333 -11.30 3.74 10.53
C MET A 333 -9.99 3.60 9.76
N PRO A 334 -9.89 2.73 8.75
CA PRO A 334 -8.78 2.76 7.79
C PRO A 334 -8.81 4.06 6.98
N ILE A 335 -7.75 4.86 7.09
CA ILE A 335 -7.66 6.19 6.48
C ILE A 335 -6.58 6.31 5.40
N GLY A 336 -5.70 5.33 5.30
CA GLY A 336 -4.65 5.32 4.29
C GLY A 336 -3.75 4.10 4.40
N TYR A 337 -2.72 4.09 3.59
CA TYR A 337 -1.75 3.01 3.48
C TYR A 337 -0.38 3.57 3.11
N GLY A 338 0.66 2.73 3.16
CA GLY A 338 1.99 3.12 2.71
C GLY A 338 2.92 1.93 2.55
N VAL A 339 4.15 2.23 2.15
CA VAL A 339 5.27 1.30 2.01
C VAL A 339 6.54 2.00 2.47
N GLY A 340 7.39 1.27 3.17
CA GLY A 340 8.78 1.62 3.45
C GLY A 340 9.73 0.55 2.96
N ALA A 341 10.52 0.84 1.93
CA ALA A 341 11.58 -0.05 1.44
C ALA A 341 12.90 0.31 2.11
N CYS A 342 13.35 -0.54 3.05
CA CYS A 342 14.54 -0.31 3.85
C CYS A 342 15.78 -0.94 3.21
N LEU A 343 16.87 -0.19 3.17
CA LEU A 343 18.19 -0.66 2.77
C LEU A 343 19.26 0.12 3.54
N PHE A 344 19.93 -0.55 4.47
CA PHE A 344 20.78 0.13 5.46
C PHE A 344 19.99 1.24 6.19
N ASP A 345 20.65 2.37 6.47
CA ASP A 345 20.10 3.55 7.12
C ASP A 345 19.23 4.39 6.16
N ARG A 346 18.81 3.85 5.03
CA ARG A 346 17.93 4.51 4.07
C ARG A 346 16.57 3.81 4.05
N VAL A 347 15.53 4.60 3.90
CA VAL A 347 14.18 4.12 3.59
C VAL A 347 13.57 4.91 2.43
N GLU A 348 13.05 4.19 1.44
CA GLU A 348 12.17 4.77 0.44
C GLU A 348 10.74 4.70 0.94
N ILE A 349 10.05 5.84 0.94
CA ILE A 349 8.71 5.97 1.50
C ILE A 349 7.73 6.31 0.38
N ALA A 350 6.64 5.54 0.33
CA ALA A 350 5.43 5.91 -0.38
C ALA A 350 4.26 5.85 0.62
N ILE A 351 3.56 6.96 0.82
CA ILE A 351 2.45 7.05 1.78
C ILE A 351 1.26 7.74 1.11
N ASN A 352 0.07 7.16 1.27
CA ASN A 352 -1.16 7.67 0.68
C ASN A 352 -2.28 7.72 1.71
N VAL A 353 -2.85 8.90 1.90
CA VAL A 353 -4.08 9.10 2.68
C VAL A 353 -5.24 9.19 1.70
N PHE A 354 -6.29 8.40 1.94
CA PHE A 354 -7.45 8.38 1.05
C PHE A 354 -8.09 9.76 0.94
N PRO A 355 -8.63 10.15 -0.24
CA PRO A 355 -9.15 11.49 -0.49
C PRO A 355 -10.08 12.03 0.61
N THR A 356 -10.96 11.17 1.14
CA THR A 356 -11.87 11.44 2.26
C THR A 356 -11.19 12.08 3.45
N PHE A 357 -9.96 11.64 3.78
CA PHE A 357 -9.28 11.97 5.03
C PHE A 357 -8.10 12.92 4.85
N ARG A 358 -7.75 13.31 3.61
CA ARG A 358 -6.58 14.15 3.31
C ARG A 358 -6.60 15.47 4.09
N ALA A 359 -7.77 16.08 4.26
CA ALA A 359 -7.98 17.32 5.01
C ALA A 359 -7.93 17.18 6.55
N GLY A 360 -7.79 15.96 7.08
CA GLY A 360 -7.65 15.68 8.50
C GLY A 360 -6.22 15.93 9.03
N GLU A 361 -5.77 15.11 9.97
CA GLU A 361 -4.43 15.21 10.59
C GLU A 361 -3.34 14.49 9.76
N SER A 362 -3.49 14.43 8.43
CA SER A 362 -2.58 13.72 7.52
C SER A 362 -1.10 14.08 7.71
N PRO A 363 -0.73 15.38 7.85
CA PRO A 363 0.68 15.73 8.06
C PRO A 363 1.25 15.13 9.35
N PHE A 364 0.52 15.24 10.47
CA PHE A 364 0.92 14.64 11.73
C PHE A 364 1.12 13.12 11.61
N ILE A 365 0.19 12.41 10.95
CA ILE A 365 0.27 10.96 10.76
C ILE A 365 1.50 10.58 9.93
N ILE A 366 1.79 11.32 8.86
CA ILE A 366 2.97 11.10 8.00
C ILE A 366 4.27 11.35 8.79
N GLU A 367 4.32 12.37 9.65
CA GLU A 367 5.47 12.63 10.52
C GLU A 367 5.70 11.48 11.51
N GLN A 368 4.63 10.91 12.10
CA GLN A 368 4.72 9.75 12.97
C GLN A 368 5.17 8.48 12.20
N PHE A 369 4.82 8.37 10.92
CA PHE A 369 5.31 7.31 10.05
C PHE A 369 6.84 7.41 9.87
N PHE A 370 7.38 8.59 9.54
CA PHE A 370 8.82 8.79 9.46
C PHE A 370 9.53 8.52 10.79
N LYS A 371 8.95 9.00 11.89
CA LYS A 371 9.45 8.76 13.24
C LYS A 371 9.53 7.28 13.57
N ALA A 372 8.56 6.47 13.14
CA ALA A 372 8.59 5.02 13.33
C ALA A 372 9.80 4.37 12.62
N PHE A 373 10.07 4.75 11.37
CA PHE A 373 11.23 4.24 10.62
C PHE A 373 12.57 4.69 11.21
N TYR A 374 12.67 5.95 11.67
CA TYR A 374 13.88 6.43 12.35
C TYR A 374 14.20 5.60 13.60
N HIS A 375 13.26 5.52 14.55
CA HIS A 375 13.53 4.91 15.85
C HIS A 375 13.58 3.38 15.79
N HIS A 376 12.73 2.76 14.97
CA HIS A 376 12.57 1.31 15.00
C HIS A 376 13.27 0.57 13.88
N PHE A 377 13.59 1.23 12.77
CA PHE A 377 14.29 0.62 11.63
C PHE A 377 15.69 1.23 11.43
N GLY A 378 16.04 2.28 12.18
CA GLY A 378 17.35 2.92 12.13
C GLY A 378 17.56 3.78 10.89
N SER A 379 16.49 4.17 10.20
CA SER A 379 16.55 4.99 8.99
C SER A 379 16.99 6.42 9.32
N ARG A 380 18.03 6.90 8.64
CA ARG A 380 18.58 8.26 8.72
C ARG A 380 18.31 9.07 7.45
N VAL A 381 18.13 8.38 6.32
CA VAL A 381 17.83 8.97 5.01
C VAL A 381 16.44 8.54 4.56
N PHE A 382 15.57 9.50 4.32
CA PHE A 382 14.23 9.28 3.80
C PHE A 382 14.20 9.74 2.35
N VAL A 383 13.75 8.87 1.45
CA VAL A 383 13.65 9.16 0.01
C VAL A 383 12.21 8.98 -0.44
N VAL A 384 11.74 9.87 -1.29
CA VAL A 384 10.45 9.77 -1.97
C VAL A 384 10.69 9.90 -3.47
N ARG A 385 10.26 8.88 -4.23
CA ARG A 385 10.54 8.76 -5.67
C ARG A 385 9.75 9.76 -6.51
N SER A 386 10.29 10.14 -7.67
CA SER A 386 9.75 11.13 -8.60
C SER A 386 8.30 10.86 -8.99
N ARG A 387 7.93 9.58 -9.18
CA ARG A 387 6.54 9.18 -9.47
C ARG A 387 5.57 9.64 -8.38
N GLN A 388 5.96 9.61 -7.11
CA GLN A 388 5.14 10.13 -5.99
C GLN A 388 5.07 11.67 -5.97
N MET A 389 5.94 12.37 -6.72
CA MET A 389 5.87 13.80 -6.96
C MET A 389 5.07 14.15 -8.21
N GLY A 390 4.69 13.15 -9.01
CA GLY A 390 3.92 13.30 -10.25
C GLY A 390 4.74 13.16 -11.54
N ASP A 391 5.82 12.40 -11.51
CA ASP A 391 6.56 12.04 -12.73
C ASP A 391 5.81 10.93 -13.47
N GLY A 392 5.20 11.28 -14.61
CA GLY A 392 4.34 10.38 -15.39
C GLY A 392 2.92 10.19 -14.85
N ASP A 393 2.53 10.91 -13.80
CA ASP A 393 1.21 10.85 -13.18
C ASP A 393 0.77 12.24 -12.69
N ASP A 394 -0.43 12.70 -13.08
CA ASP A 394 -0.95 13.99 -12.68
C ASP A 394 -1.64 13.97 -11.29
N GLU A 395 -2.01 12.80 -10.72
CA GLU A 395 -2.68 12.73 -9.41
C GLU A 395 -1.84 13.41 -8.30
N PRO A 396 -0.53 13.10 -8.14
CA PRO A 396 0.29 13.73 -7.12
C PRO A 396 0.56 15.21 -7.37
N ILE A 397 0.53 15.63 -8.65
CA ILE A 397 0.66 17.04 -9.05
C ILE A 397 -0.53 17.83 -8.53
N LEU A 398 -1.74 17.35 -8.79
CA LEU A 398 -2.98 17.97 -8.35
C LEU A 398 -3.12 17.95 -6.82
N ALA A 399 -2.58 16.92 -6.16
CA ALA A 399 -2.51 16.83 -4.71
C ALA A 399 -1.48 17.80 -4.07
N GLY A 400 -0.59 18.41 -4.86
CA GLY A 400 0.46 19.30 -4.38
C GLY A 400 1.58 18.59 -3.61
N SER A 401 1.81 17.30 -3.91
CA SER A 401 2.76 16.43 -3.19
C SER A 401 4.16 17.02 -3.09
N PHE A 402 4.69 17.58 -4.18
CA PHE A 402 6.03 18.19 -4.19
C PHE A 402 6.19 19.26 -3.10
N TRP A 403 5.24 20.19 -3.01
CA TRP A 403 5.30 21.26 -2.02
C TRP A 403 5.01 20.78 -0.60
N PHE A 404 4.25 19.70 -0.43
CA PHE A 404 4.07 19.06 0.87
C PHE A 404 5.41 18.59 1.43
N TYR A 405 6.16 17.77 0.67
CA TYR A 405 7.48 17.27 1.11
C TYR A 405 8.51 18.40 1.21
N TYR A 406 8.54 19.34 0.26
CA TYR A 406 9.46 20.48 0.32
C TYR A 406 9.30 21.28 1.62
N LYS A 407 8.05 21.53 2.06
CA LYS A 407 7.73 22.25 3.30
C LYS A 407 8.05 21.45 4.57
N LEU A 408 8.15 20.12 4.47
CA LEU A 408 8.66 19.25 5.54
C LEU A 408 10.19 19.26 5.63
N GLY A 409 10.88 19.86 4.65
CA GLY A 409 12.35 19.96 4.64
C GLY A 409 13.02 19.05 3.61
N PHE A 410 12.28 18.29 2.82
CA PHE A 410 12.85 17.47 1.74
C PHE A 410 13.42 18.37 0.63
N ARG A 411 14.47 17.89 -0.04
CA ARG A 411 15.10 18.58 -1.16
C ARG A 411 15.25 17.64 -2.35
N ALA A 412 15.12 18.19 -3.55
CA ALA A 412 15.35 17.44 -4.77
C ALA A 412 16.80 16.90 -4.81
N VAL A 413 16.93 15.65 -5.24
CA VAL A 413 18.22 14.99 -5.48
C VAL A 413 18.97 15.68 -6.62
N ARG A 414 18.28 16.02 -7.72
CA ARG A 414 18.90 16.69 -8.88
C ARG A 414 19.20 18.17 -8.59
N PRO A 415 20.46 18.63 -8.69
CA PRO A 415 20.83 20.01 -8.36
C PRO A 415 20.05 21.07 -9.14
N GLN A 416 19.76 20.85 -10.42
CA GLN A 416 19.01 21.79 -11.26
C GLN A 416 17.57 21.95 -10.77
N ILE A 417 16.92 20.85 -10.37
CA ILE A 417 15.56 20.86 -9.83
C ILE A 417 15.53 21.49 -8.43
N ARG A 418 16.57 21.25 -7.62
CA ARG A 418 16.71 21.91 -6.30
C ARG A 418 16.74 23.43 -6.44
N GLN A 419 17.59 23.96 -7.31
CA GLN A 419 17.67 25.41 -7.57
C GLN A 419 16.36 25.97 -8.13
N LEU A 420 15.67 25.23 -9.01
CA LEU A 420 14.37 25.61 -9.55
C LEU A 420 13.32 25.71 -8.43
N ALA A 421 13.26 24.70 -7.56
CA ALA A 421 12.35 24.66 -6.41
C ALA A 421 12.59 25.83 -5.46
N GLU A 422 13.84 26.17 -5.15
CA GLU A 422 14.17 27.31 -4.29
C GLU A 422 13.72 28.64 -4.88
N ARG A 423 13.96 28.87 -6.18
CA ARG A 423 13.51 30.09 -6.87
C ARG A 423 11.99 30.22 -6.86
N GLU A 424 11.29 29.13 -7.15
CA GLU A 424 9.83 29.11 -7.16
C GLU A 424 9.26 29.28 -5.75
N TYR A 425 9.87 28.67 -4.74
CA TYR A 425 9.45 28.82 -3.34
C TYR A 425 9.64 30.26 -2.82
N ARG A 426 10.70 30.96 -3.23
CA ARG A 426 10.87 32.39 -2.92
C ARG A 426 9.69 33.22 -3.43
N ARG A 427 9.15 32.92 -4.61
CA ARG A 427 7.94 33.59 -5.14
C ARG A 427 6.71 33.29 -4.30
N ILE A 428 6.54 32.04 -3.86
CA ILE A 428 5.44 31.64 -2.96
C ILE A 428 5.52 32.40 -1.62
N VAL A 429 6.72 32.58 -1.07
CA VAL A 429 6.93 33.31 0.19
C VAL A 429 6.68 34.81 0.00
N GLN A 430 7.14 35.39 -1.11
CA GLN A 430 6.98 36.82 -1.40
C GLN A 430 5.52 37.19 -1.74
N ASN A 431 4.76 36.29 -2.36
CA ASN A 431 3.35 36.51 -2.69
C ASN A 431 2.50 35.30 -2.23
N PRO A 432 1.79 35.41 -1.09
CA PRO A 432 0.92 34.36 -0.58
C PRO A 432 -0.22 33.92 -1.53
N SER A 433 -0.59 34.76 -2.50
CA SER A 433 -1.59 34.42 -3.54
C SER A 433 -0.99 33.61 -4.71
N HIS A 434 0.34 33.61 -4.87
CA HIS A 434 1.03 32.88 -5.93
C HIS A 434 0.79 31.37 -5.81
N ARG A 435 0.56 30.72 -6.95
CA ARG A 435 0.45 29.26 -7.07
C ARG A 435 1.32 28.81 -8.23
N SER A 436 2.14 27.79 -8.02
CA SER A 436 2.91 27.18 -9.10
C SER A 436 1.97 26.58 -10.14
N SER A 437 2.22 26.87 -11.41
CA SER A 437 1.45 26.27 -12.51
C SER A 437 1.68 24.76 -12.59
N ILE A 438 0.74 24.04 -13.21
CA ILE A 438 0.88 22.59 -13.47
C ILE A 438 2.17 22.30 -14.24
N ALA A 439 2.50 23.13 -15.25
CA ALA A 439 3.74 23.00 -16.01
C ALA A 439 4.99 23.15 -15.13
N MET A 440 4.98 24.04 -14.14
CA MET A 440 6.07 24.15 -13.17
C MET A 440 6.15 22.90 -12.28
N LEU A 441 5.01 22.42 -11.78
CA LEU A 441 4.98 21.22 -10.93
C LEU A 441 5.47 19.97 -11.68
N ARG A 442 5.11 19.79 -12.96
CA ARG A 442 5.64 18.73 -13.83
C ARG A 442 7.15 18.80 -14.04
N ARG A 443 7.75 20.00 -13.99
CA ARG A 443 9.21 20.14 -14.04
C ARG A 443 9.84 19.77 -12.71
N LEU A 444 9.23 20.18 -11.60
CA LEU A 444 9.68 19.87 -10.25
C LEU A 444 9.59 18.37 -9.92
N SER A 445 8.59 17.67 -10.48
CA SER A 445 8.37 16.24 -10.22
C SER A 445 9.45 15.32 -10.81
N ARG A 446 10.23 15.77 -11.81
CA ARG A 446 11.30 15.00 -12.49
C ARG A 446 12.55 14.74 -11.63
N SER A 447 12.42 14.75 -10.31
CA SER A 447 13.48 14.40 -9.38
C SER A 447 12.87 13.75 -8.15
N ASP A 448 13.52 12.70 -7.68
CA ASP A 448 13.35 12.24 -6.32
C ASP A 448 13.64 13.38 -5.34
N VAL A 449 13.01 13.30 -4.17
CA VAL A 449 13.29 14.18 -3.04
C VAL A 449 13.79 13.36 -1.87
N PHE A 450 14.72 13.90 -1.10
CA PHE A 450 15.23 13.25 0.10
C PHE A 450 15.29 14.19 1.30
N PHE A 451 15.33 13.58 2.47
CA PHE A 451 15.52 14.23 3.75
C PHE A 451 16.51 13.42 4.58
N HIS A 452 17.54 14.08 5.09
CA HIS A 452 18.54 13.46 5.95
C HIS A 452 18.39 13.97 7.39
N ILE A 453 18.47 13.07 8.38
CA ILE A 453 18.32 13.45 9.79
C ILE A 453 19.47 14.35 10.27
N ASP A 454 20.68 14.17 9.74
CA ASP A 454 21.81 15.10 9.93
C ASP A 454 21.70 16.25 8.89
N PRO A 455 21.53 17.51 9.33
CA PRO A 455 21.42 18.65 8.41
C PRO A 455 22.67 18.88 7.56
N ASN A 456 23.86 18.42 8.00
CA ASN A 456 25.11 18.58 7.26
C ASN A 456 25.22 17.64 6.05
N GLN A 457 24.28 16.71 5.88
CA GLN A 457 24.23 15.74 4.77
C GLN A 457 23.07 16.01 3.81
N MET A 458 22.54 17.24 3.80
CA MET A 458 21.46 17.65 2.91
C MET A 458 21.94 18.07 1.50
N ASP A 459 23.25 18.13 1.27
CA ASP A 459 23.82 18.65 0.03
C ASP A 459 23.95 17.58 -1.07
N SER A 460 24.39 16.37 -0.73
CA SER A 460 24.59 15.26 -1.67
C SER A 460 24.03 13.95 -1.10
N PRO A 461 22.99 13.36 -1.71
CA PRO A 461 22.56 12.02 -1.36
C PRO A 461 23.50 10.99 -2.01
N ASP A 462 24.27 10.26 -1.19
CA ASP A 462 24.97 9.07 -1.65
C ASP A 462 23.96 7.93 -1.84
N GLU A 463 23.46 7.75 -3.07
CA GLU A 463 22.52 6.67 -3.38
C GLU A 463 23.26 5.38 -3.75
N LEU A 464 22.98 4.31 -2.99
CA LEU A 464 23.33 2.94 -3.37
C LEU A 464 22.36 2.47 -4.47
N SER A 465 22.81 2.46 -5.73
CA SER A 465 22.01 1.91 -6.83
C SER A 465 21.91 0.39 -6.72
N VAL A 466 20.72 -0.11 -6.35
CA VAL A 466 20.40 -1.54 -6.33
C VAL A 466 20.47 -2.16 -7.73
N ALA A 467 20.07 -1.41 -8.76
CA ALA A 467 20.18 -1.84 -10.16
C ALA A 467 21.63 -2.13 -10.56
N ASN A 468 22.56 -1.24 -10.20
CA ASN A 468 23.99 -1.42 -10.51
C ASN A 468 24.58 -2.66 -9.82
N LEU A 469 24.06 -3.05 -8.65
CA LEU A 469 24.45 -4.30 -8.00
C LEU A 469 23.93 -5.52 -8.77
N GLY A 470 22.74 -5.42 -9.37
CA GLY A 470 22.20 -6.44 -10.28
C GLY A 470 23.08 -6.64 -11.52
N TYR A 471 23.55 -5.55 -12.13
CA TYR A 471 24.52 -5.63 -13.25
C TYR A 471 25.84 -6.27 -12.81
N ALA A 472 26.37 -5.91 -11.64
CA ALA A 472 27.58 -6.54 -11.11
C ALA A 472 27.45 -8.06 -10.95
N VAL A 473 26.27 -8.54 -10.53
CA VAL A 473 25.99 -9.99 -10.44
C VAL A 473 25.86 -10.61 -11.83
N THR A 474 25.22 -9.94 -12.78
CA THR A 474 25.13 -10.41 -14.18
C THR A 474 26.52 -10.56 -14.80
N ASP A 475 27.40 -9.57 -14.61
CA ASP A 475 28.79 -9.60 -15.05
C ASP A 475 29.59 -10.73 -14.40
N LEU A 476 29.39 -10.96 -13.10
CA LEU A 476 30.00 -12.08 -12.40
C LEU A 476 29.59 -13.42 -13.03
N ILE A 477 28.30 -13.60 -13.30
CA ILE A 477 27.76 -14.82 -13.90
C ILE A 477 28.32 -15.04 -15.30
N ALA A 478 28.32 -14.00 -16.14
CA ALA A 478 28.84 -14.07 -17.50
C ALA A 478 30.33 -14.44 -17.51
N ARG A 479 31.16 -13.78 -16.69
CA ARG A 479 32.62 -13.96 -16.74
C ARG A 479 33.12 -15.19 -15.99
N ARG A 480 32.63 -15.43 -14.77
CA ARG A 480 33.14 -16.50 -13.88
C ARG A 480 32.42 -17.83 -14.08
N TYR A 481 31.13 -17.78 -14.44
CA TYR A 481 30.28 -18.97 -14.58
C TYR A 481 29.86 -19.22 -16.03
N ARG A 482 30.43 -18.49 -17.00
CA ARG A 482 30.13 -18.63 -18.44
C ARG A 482 28.64 -18.54 -18.76
N GLY A 483 27.91 -17.73 -18.01
CA GLY A 483 26.46 -17.57 -18.16
C GLY A 483 25.60 -18.59 -17.41
N ASP A 484 26.19 -19.61 -16.76
CA ASP A 484 25.44 -20.62 -16.03
C ASP A 484 24.87 -20.06 -14.71
N ARG A 485 23.57 -19.76 -14.73
CA ARG A 485 22.81 -19.22 -13.60
C ARG A 485 22.47 -20.26 -12.53
N THR A 486 22.51 -21.54 -12.85
CA THR A 486 22.29 -22.60 -11.86
C THR A 486 23.58 -22.84 -11.09
N ALA A 487 24.71 -22.86 -11.78
CA ALA A 487 26.03 -23.02 -11.19
C ALA A 487 26.34 -21.92 -10.17
N VAL A 488 26.01 -20.64 -10.45
CA VAL A 488 26.32 -19.55 -9.53
C VAL A 488 25.66 -19.76 -8.15
N TRP A 489 24.43 -20.28 -8.10
CA TRP A 489 23.75 -20.53 -6.82
C TRP A 489 24.44 -21.62 -6.01
N TYR A 490 24.78 -22.73 -6.65
CA TYR A 490 25.43 -23.87 -5.98
C TYR A 490 26.86 -23.55 -5.53
N TYR A 491 27.69 -23.03 -6.43
CA TYR A 491 29.11 -22.80 -6.12
C TYR A 491 29.33 -21.58 -5.23
N SER A 492 28.54 -20.51 -5.39
CA SER A 492 28.67 -19.33 -4.53
C SER A 492 28.29 -19.67 -3.10
N THR A 493 27.17 -20.38 -2.86
CA THR A 493 26.76 -20.71 -1.49
C THR A 493 27.72 -21.66 -0.78
N ARG A 494 28.24 -22.68 -1.48
CA ARG A 494 29.26 -23.59 -0.91
C ARG A 494 30.56 -22.87 -0.56
N SER A 495 31.09 -22.07 -1.49
CA SER A 495 32.33 -21.30 -1.26
C SER A 495 32.15 -20.24 -0.17
N LEU A 496 31.01 -19.56 -0.16
CA LEU A 496 30.68 -18.57 0.87
C LEU A 496 30.48 -19.21 2.24
N ALA A 497 29.88 -20.39 2.34
CA ALA A 497 29.75 -21.09 3.61
C ALA A 497 31.13 -21.38 4.24
N GLN A 498 32.12 -21.75 3.43
CA GLN A 498 33.51 -21.91 3.90
C GLN A 498 34.15 -20.57 4.28
N THR A 499 34.05 -19.57 3.40
CA THR A 499 34.66 -18.24 3.59
C THR A 499 34.12 -17.51 4.83
N LEU A 500 32.82 -17.70 5.12
CA LEU A 500 32.10 -17.10 6.25
C LEU A 500 32.03 -18.03 7.47
N ASN A 501 32.65 -19.22 7.40
CA ASN A 501 32.63 -20.23 8.46
C ASN A 501 31.21 -20.62 8.93
N LEU A 502 30.27 -20.74 7.98
CA LEU A 502 28.89 -21.13 8.23
C LEU A 502 28.74 -22.66 8.19
N THR A 503 29.19 -23.33 9.25
CA THR A 503 29.18 -24.80 9.34
C THR A 503 27.78 -25.40 9.56
N ASN A 504 26.83 -24.59 10.04
CA ASN A 504 25.50 -25.06 10.42
C ASN A 504 24.38 -24.77 9.40
N VAL A 505 24.72 -24.37 8.17
CA VAL A 505 23.73 -24.15 7.09
C VAL A 505 22.79 -25.34 6.87
N PRO A 506 23.22 -26.62 6.98
CA PRO A 506 22.30 -27.75 6.90
C PRO A 506 21.18 -27.74 7.96
N MET A 507 21.41 -27.12 9.12
CA MET A 507 20.43 -26.99 10.19
C MET A 507 19.53 -25.74 10.06
N TRP A 508 19.73 -24.92 9.04
CA TRP A 508 18.88 -23.76 8.80
C TRP A 508 17.51 -24.18 8.28
N THR A 509 16.51 -23.29 8.36
CA THR A 509 15.21 -23.55 7.72
C THR A 509 15.31 -23.41 6.19
N ASP A 510 14.31 -23.90 5.45
CA ASP A 510 14.26 -23.69 3.99
C ASP A 510 14.23 -22.20 3.62
N ALA A 511 13.49 -21.38 4.37
CA ALA A 511 13.47 -19.94 4.18
C ALA A 511 14.86 -19.28 4.41
N GLU A 512 15.60 -19.71 5.44
CA GLU A 512 16.97 -19.26 5.70
C GLU A 512 17.94 -19.68 4.59
N ARG A 513 17.83 -20.92 4.10
CA ARG A 513 18.61 -21.41 2.95
C ARG A 513 18.28 -20.65 1.67
N ASN A 514 17.00 -20.41 1.38
CA ASN A 514 16.54 -19.64 0.24
C ASN A 514 17.06 -18.19 0.29
N GLY A 515 17.01 -17.55 1.46
CA GLY A 515 17.61 -16.23 1.68
C GLY A 515 19.11 -16.22 1.37
N PHE A 516 19.84 -17.26 1.80
CA PHE A 516 21.26 -17.40 1.47
C PHE A 516 21.50 -17.62 -0.02
N MET A 517 20.72 -18.48 -0.69
CA MET A 517 20.84 -18.71 -2.12
C MET A 517 20.60 -17.42 -2.93
N ARG A 518 19.60 -16.61 -2.54
CA ARG A 518 19.27 -15.35 -3.22
C ARG A 518 20.31 -14.25 -3.01
N LEU A 519 20.90 -14.17 -1.82
CA LEU A 519 21.97 -13.20 -1.51
C LEU A 519 23.36 -13.65 -1.99
N GLY A 520 23.57 -14.95 -2.11
CA GLY A 520 24.87 -15.58 -2.39
C GLY A 520 25.61 -14.98 -3.59
N PRO A 521 24.99 -14.85 -4.78
CA PRO A 521 25.64 -14.28 -5.95
C PRO A 521 26.17 -12.85 -5.72
N LEU A 522 25.42 -12.02 -5.00
CA LEU A 522 25.86 -10.66 -4.67
C LEU A 522 27.01 -10.68 -3.67
N VAL A 523 26.93 -11.53 -2.65
CA VAL A 523 28.00 -11.66 -1.65
C VAL A 523 29.28 -12.19 -2.29
N ALA A 524 29.18 -13.10 -3.26
CA ALA A 524 30.30 -13.60 -4.04
C ALA A 524 30.92 -12.55 -4.98
N ALA A 525 30.18 -11.50 -5.32
CA ALA A 525 30.70 -10.35 -6.08
C ALA A 525 31.47 -9.35 -5.19
N LEU A 526 31.47 -9.51 -3.86
CA LEU A 526 32.17 -8.60 -2.96
C LEU A 526 33.70 -8.78 -3.10
N PRO A 527 34.45 -7.71 -3.36
CA PRO A 527 35.91 -7.79 -3.49
C PRO A 527 36.57 -8.12 -2.15
N ALA A 528 37.55 -9.04 -2.19
CA ALA A 528 38.44 -9.39 -1.08
C ALA A 528 37.71 -9.76 0.23
N LEU A 529 36.58 -10.47 0.13
CA LEU A 529 35.80 -10.95 1.27
C LEU A 529 36.66 -11.82 2.22
N GLU A 530 37.62 -12.57 1.67
CA GLU A 530 38.55 -13.43 2.41
C GLU A 530 39.43 -12.64 3.38
N ARG A 531 39.69 -11.35 3.08
CA ARG A 531 40.51 -10.45 3.91
C ARG A 531 39.71 -9.73 4.99
N TRP A 532 38.39 -9.94 5.07
CA TRP A 532 37.59 -9.36 6.13
C TRP A 532 37.94 -10.01 7.47
N SER A 533 37.81 -9.22 8.55
CA SER A 533 38.00 -9.72 9.91
C SER A 533 36.98 -10.81 10.22
N ARG A 534 37.27 -11.60 11.26
CA ARG A 534 36.37 -12.66 11.72
C ARG A 534 35.02 -12.09 12.12
N GLU A 535 35.01 -10.98 12.85
CA GLU A 535 33.83 -10.31 13.36
C GLU A 535 32.93 -9.80 12.23
N GLU A 536 33.52 -9.23 11.16
CA GLU A 536 32.80 -8.78 9.97
C GLU A 536 32.17 -9.96 9.21
N LYS A 537 32.91 -11.07 9.04
CA LYS A 537 32.39 -12.26 8.38
C LYS A 537 31.25 -12.90 9.17
N GLU A 538 31.40 -13.00 10.49
CA GLU A 538 30.34 -13.51 11.37
C GLU A 538 29.10 -12.59 11.34
N ALA A 539 29.29 -11.27 11.30
CA ALA A 539 28.21 -10.30 11.15
C ALA A 539 27.48 -10.45 9.81
N LEU A 540 28.23 -10.61 8.71
CA LEU A 540 27.66 -10.87 7.39
C LEU A 540 26.89 -12.19 7.35
N GLY A 541 27.39 -13.24 7.99
CA GLY A 541 26.68 -14.51 8.16
C GLY A 541 25.33 -14.34 8.87
N ARG A 542 25.29 -13.52 9.92
CA ARG A 542 24.03 -13.16 10.61
C ARG A 542 23.07 -12.40 9.70
N ILE A 543 23.56 -11.43 8.93
CA ILE A 543 22.75 -10.66 7.97
C ILE A 543 22.10 -11.59 6.95
N ILE A 544 22.89 -12.48 6.33
CA ILE A 544 22.41 -13.44 5.33
C ILE A 544 21.30 -14.30 5.93
N ARG A 545 21.54 -14.88 7.11
CA ARG A 545 20.55 -15.72 7.79
C ARG A 545 19.29 -14.95 8.15
N ALA A 546 19.41 -13.70 8.62
CA ALA A 546 18.28 -12.87 9.00
C ALA A 546 17.30 -12.62 7.85
N LYS A 547 17.76 -12.69 6.59
CA LYS A 547 16.89 -12.51 5.42
C LYS A 547 15.80 -13.58 5.29
N GLY A 548 16.07 -14.80 5.74
CA GLY A 548 15.10 -15.90 5.74
C GLY A 548 14.40 -16.14 7.07
N LYS A 549 14.71 -15.36 8.13
CA LYS A 549 14.00 -15.45 9.41
C LYS A 549 12.59 -14.87 9.31
N PRO A 550 11.66 -15.23 10.21
CA PRO A 550 10.31 -14.66 10.19
C PRO A 550 10.28 -13.12 10.23
N LEU A 551 11.23 -12.50 10.95
CA LEU A 551 11.28 -11.05 11.14
C LEU A 551 12.39 -10.39 10.29
N GLU A 552 12.03 -9.91 9.09
CA GLU A 552 12.95 -9.19 8.19
C GLU A 552 13.51 -7.90 8.79
N ARG A 553 12.83 -7.29 9.77
CA ARG A 553 13.35 -6.13 10.50
C ARG A 553 14.74 -6.40 11.09
N GLN A 554 15.04 -7.66 11.48
CA GLN A 554 16.37 -8.02 11.97
C GLN A 554 17.45 -7.87 10.88
N PHE A 555 17.14 -8.19 9.63
CA PHE A 555 18.05 -8.00 8.50
C PHE A 555 18.40 -6.51 8.34
N VAL A 556 17.40 -5.62 8.39
CA VAL A 556 17.63 -4.17 8.31
C VAL A 556 18.56 -3.68 9.42
N LEU A 557 18.25 -4.01 10.68
CA LEU A 557 19.03 -3.55 11.82
C LEU A 557 20.47 -4.09 11.82
N GLN A 558 20.68 -5.31 11.32
CA GLN A 558 22.01 -5.89 11.20
C GLN A 558 22.80 -5.25 10.06
N CYS A 559 22.17 -4.97 8.92
CA CYS A 559 22.77 -4.20 7.83
C CYS A 559 23.25 -2.82 8.32
N ASN A 560 22.44 -2.11 9.11
CA ASN A 560 22.79 -0.78 9.66
C ASN A 560 24.05 -0.81 10.54
N ARG A 561 24.32 -1.95 11.18
CA ARG A 561 25.47 -2.16 12.06
C ARG A 561 26.72 -2.64 11.31
N HIS A 562 26.66 -2.78 9.99
CA HIS A 562 27.76 -3.31 9.17
C HIS A 562 28.28 -2.27 8.15
N PRO A 563 29.00 -1.21 8.60
CA PRO A 563 29.43 -0.10 7.74
C PRO A 563 30.33 -0.55 6.56
N LYS A 564 31.18 -1.55 6.76
CA LYS A 564 32.02 -2.10 5.69
C LYS A 564 31.21 -2.70 4.54
N LEU A 565 30.12 -3.40 4.84
CA LEU A 565 29.25 -3.98 3.81
C LEU A 565 28.61 -2.88 2.99
N LYS A 566 28.04 -1.85 3.64
CA LYS A 566 27.49 -0.67 2.97
C LYS A 566 28.52 -0.02 2.04
N LEU A 567 29.73 0.22 2.55
CA LEU A 567 30.81 0.86 1.79
C LEU A 567 31.23 0.02 0.57
N VAL A 568 31.40 -1.28 0.75
CA VAL A 568 31.86 -2.17 -0.34
C VAL A 568 30.78 -2.33 -1.39
N LEU A 569 29.50 -2.45 -1.00
CA LEU A 569 28.39 -2.45 -1.95
C LEU A 569 28.29 -1.12 -2.71
N ALA A 570 28.45 0.02 -2.04
CA ALA A 570 28.47 1.33 -2.71
C ALA A 570 29.60 1.43 -3.75
N LYS A 571 30.80 0.95 -3.41
CA LYS A 571 31.93 0.87 -4.36
C LYS A 571 31.66 -0.08 -5.52
N LEU A 572 31.02 -1.23 -5.27
CA LEU A 572 30.66 -2.19 -6.32
C LEU A 572 29.62 -1.60 -7.28
N ALA A 573 28.59 -0.94 -6.73
CA ALA A 573 27.56 -0.25 -7.51
C ALA A 573 28.15 0.92 -8.33
N ALA A 574 29.09 1.67 -7.77
CA ALA A 574 29.72 2.80 -8.47
C ALA A 574 30.52 2.38 -9.71
N LYS A 575 31.10 1.17 -9.72
CA LYS A 575 31.83 0.64 -10.89
C LYS A 575 30.94 0.41 -12.11
N HIS A 576 29.63 0.27 -11.92
CA HIS A 576 28.64 0.02 -12.97
C HIS A 576 27.77 1.27 -13.23
N LYS A 577 28.25 2.45 -12.82
CA LYS A 577 27.58 3.74 -13.02
C LYS A 577 27.77 4.20 -14.47
N GLY A 578 27.02 3.59 -15.39
CA GLY A 578 27.08 3.89 -16.82
C GLY A 578 26.18 3.02 -17.70
N GLU A 579 25.77 1.84 -17.22
CA GLU A 579 24.97 0.90 -18.03
C GLU A 579 23.46 1.16 -17.94
N ALA A 580 22.99 1.85 -16.88
CA ALA A 580 21.58 2.19 -16.66
C ALA A 580 21.11 3.49 -17.34
N GLY A 581 22.00 4.19 -18.05
CA GLY A 581 21.75 5.55 -18.57
C GLY A 581 21.37 5.66 -20.05
N ASN A 582 21.33 4.55 -20.79
CA ASN A 582 20.97 4.50 -22.21
C ASN A 582 19.64 3.77 -22.44
N SER A 583 18.61 4.13 -21.70
CA SER A 583 17.22 3.69 -21.96
C SER A 583 16.25 4.83 -21.68
#